data_AF-A0A6G0RA54-F1
#
_entry.id   AF-A0A6G0RA54-F1
#
_cell.length_a   1.000
_cell.length_b   1.000
_cell.length_c   1.000
_cell.angle_alpha   90.00
_cell.angle_beta   90.00
_cell.angle_gamma   90.00
#
_symmetry.space_group_name_H-M   'P 1'
#
loop_
_entity.id
_entity.type
_entity.pdbx_description
1 polymer ?
#
loop_
_entity_poly.entity_id
_entity_poly.type
_entity_poly.pdbx_seq_one_letter_code
_entity_poly.pdbx_strand_id
1 'polypeptide(L)'
;MSSTTSLEFEDKLEFAEFVADKARANCVHLALCHGDGKVYREELLKCAGRWPSGQLDKIDKNHAADVSTAVQHTRDDVTERIASLRTQLASITDALFSVNAQSKPGRRFAAVQTLRAYVEELQQDEELWSQLESPTRFALSFPLRKKREMQQLLHLLGPDVRTVWGDAVERVFAVMQVVHQDSKLRDCGMAAVNDSRDKARDRALSKAFRALLQHWSCRRSPRQVTLTPTQEGGRICCQVEEVPSMQWENSIRLTRDRPALGGYSTSAAYQDDPSPSFRDRWFTSPPSSPEEFRPRRNPTLFDFLDGHSSLSDNDELWCQ
;
A
#
# COMPACT_ATOMS: atom_id res chain seq x y z
N MET A 1 -7.72 -4.21 55.00
CA MET A 1 -9.10 -4.02 54.54
C MET A 1 -9.04 -3.65 53.07
N SER A 2 -9.75 -4.38 52.21
CA SER A 2 -9.92 -4.03 50.80
C SER A 2 -11.00 -2.95 50.68
N SER A 3 -10.72 -1.91 49.91
CA SER A 3 -11.70 -0.86 49.61
C SER A 3 -12.10 -0.97 48.15
N THR A 4 -13.40 -1.13 47.91
CA THR A 4 -13.98 -1.14 46.56
C THR A 4 -14.79 0.13 46.37
N THR A 5 -14.50 0.87 45.30
CA THR A 5 -15.24 2.10 44.92
C THR A 5 -15.64 2.02 43.46
N SER A 6 -16.83 2.52 43.13
CA SER A 6 -17.30 2.62 41.74
C SER A 6 -17.21 4.07 41.29
N LEU A 7 -16.60 4.30 40.12
CA LEU A 7 -16.48 5.61 39.50
C LEU A 7 -17.13 5.58 38.12
N GLU A 8 -17.77 6.67 37.72
CA GLU A 8 -18.36 6.85 36.39
C GLU A 8 -17.56 7.89 35.62
N PHE A 9 -17.39 7.66 34.32
CA PHE A 9 -16.75 8.58 33.38
C PHE A 9 -17.65 8.79 32.17
N GLU A 10 -17.68 10.03 31.67
CA GLU A 10 -18.51 10.41 30.52
C GLU A 10 -17.88 9.96 29.20
N ASP A 11 -16.54 9.98 29.12
CA ASP A 11 -15.81 9.59 27.93
C ASP A 11 -14.54 8.77 28.21
N LYS A 12 -13.97 8.23 27.13
CA LYS A 12 -12.75 7.40 27.19
C LYS A 12 -11.52 8.17 27.61
N LEU A 13 -11.48 9.48 27.35
CA LEU A 13 -10.35 10.34 27.66
C LEU A 13 -10.28 10.59 29.16
N GLU A 14 -11.40 10.95 29.78
CA GLU A 14 -11.56 11.16 31.21
C GLU A 14 -11.15 9.90 31.99
N PHE A 15 -11.64 8.74 31.55
CA PHE A 15 -11.21 7.46 32.10
C PHE A 15 -9.69 7.25 31.97
N ALA A 16 -9.12 7.52 30.79
CA ALA A 16 -7.69 7.32 30.54
C ALA A 16 -6.80 8.27 31.36
N GLU A 17 -7.23 9.52 31.55
CA GLU A 17 -6.55 10.51 32.41
C GLU A 17 -6.55 10.05 33.86
N PHE A 18 -7.70 9.62 34.40
CA PHE A 18 -7.80 9.06 35.74
C PHE A 18 -6.85 7.87 35.95
N VAL A 19 -6.83 6.92 35.02
CA VAL A 19 -5.95 5.74 35.08
C VAL A 19 -4.48 6.18 35.05
N ALA A 20 -4.12 7.11 34.15
CA ALA A 20 -2.77 7.64 34.04
C ALA A 20 -2.33 8.37 35.32
N ASP A 21 -3.21 9.14 35.96
CA ASP A 21 -2.95 9.83 37.23
C ASP A 21 -2.73 8.87 38.38
N LYS A 22 -3.59 7.86 38.51
CA LYS A 22 -3.40 6.77 39.47
C LYS A 22 -2.08 6.05 39.25
N ALA A 23 -1.65 5.88 37.99
CA ALA A 23 -0.36 5.26 37.67
C ALA A 23 0.84 6.16 38.00
N ARG A 24 0.70 7.48 37.77
CA ARG A 24 1.73 8.49 38.06
C ARG A 24 1.96 8.69 39.54
N ALA A 25 0.94 8.49 40.37
CA ALA A 25 1.02 8.65 41.83
C ALA A 25 2.02 7.68 42.51
N ASN A 26 2.71 6.80 41.78
CA ASN A 26 3.85 5.95 42.17
C ASN A 26 3.66 5.03 43.40
N CYS A 27 2.49 5.06 44.03
CA CYS A 27 2.15 4.29 45.24
C CYS A 27 1.16 3.15 44.94
N VAL A 28 0.98 2.79 43.67
CA VAL A 28 -0.08 1.90 43.21
C VAL A 28 0.42 0.96 42.11
N HIS A 29 0.28 -0.35 42.34
CA HIS A 29 0.43 -1.39 41.32
C HIS A 29 -0.91 -1.51 40.57
N LEU A 30 -0.95 -1.16 39.29
CA LEU A 30 -2.20 -1.14 38.51
C LEU A 30 -2.36 -2.42 37.68
N ALA A 31 -3.44 -3.15 37.96
CA ALA A 31 -3.89 -4.28 37.14
C ALA A 31 -5.20 -3.91 36.45
N LEU A 32 -5.18 -3.85 35.11
CA LEU A 32 -6.39 -3.77 34.30
C LEU A 32 -6.84 -5.20 33.97
N CYS A 33 -8.06 -5.57 34.37
CA CYS A 33 -8.61 -6.90 34.09
C CYS A 33 -8.69 -7.13 32.57
N HIS A 34 -8.20 -8.29 32.13
CA HIS A 34 -7.68 -8.58 30.77
C HIS A 34 -8.73 -8.66 29.62
N GLY A 35 -9.92 -8.09 29.78
CA GLY A 35 -11.00 -8.12 28.76
C GLY A 35 -11.25 -6.80 28.03
N ASP A 36 -11.44 -5.70 28.77
CA ASP A 36 -12.06 -4.47 28.23
C ASP A 36 -11.10 -3.29 27.98
N GLY A 37 -9.83 -3.42 28.37
CA GLY A 37 -8.83 -2.36 28.18
C GLY A 37 -8.51 -2.00 26.72
N LYS A 38 -8.83 -2.90 25.77
CA LYS A 38 -8.56 -2.69 24.33
C LYS A 38 -9.31 -1.47 23.78
N VAL A 39 -10.52 -1.21 24.28
CA VAL A 39 -11.41 -0.13 23.82
C VAL A 39 -10.86 1.26 24.16
N TYR A 40 -10.01 1.35 25.19
CA TYR A 40 -9.38 2.56 25.72
C TYR A 40 -7.89 2.66 25.35
N ARG A 41 -7.40 1.75 24.50
CA ARG A 41 -5.98 1.56 24.23
C ARG A 41 -5.29 2.83 23.73
N GLU A 42 -5.92 3.56 22.81
CA GLU A 42 -5.28 4.73 22.21
C GLU A 42 -5.18 5.88 23.22
N GLU A 43 -6.27 6.15 23.93
CA GLU A 43 -6.39 7.18 24.95
C GLU A 43 -5.42 6.91 26.10
N LEU A 44 -5.35 5.68 26.60
CA LEU A 44 -4.41 5.28 27.65
C LEU A 44 -2.94 5.47 27.21
N LEU A 45 -2.60 5.12 25.97
CA LEU A 45 -1.25 5.33 25.44
C LEU A 45 -0.90 6.82 25.32
N LYS A 46 -1.86 7.66 24.93
CA LYS A 46 -1.70 9.12 24.83
C LYS A 46 -1.52 9.73 26.21
N CYS A 47 -2.44 9.49 27.15
CA CYS A 47 -2.40 10.06 28.51
C CYS A 47 -1.17 9.59 29.31
N ALA A 48 -0.71 8.35 29.08
CA ALA A 48 0.49 7.83 29.74
C ALA A 48 1.82 8.33 29.10
N GLY A 49 1.77 9.10 28.01
CA GLY A 49 2.97 9.53 27.29
C GLY A 49 3.78 8.36 26.73
N ARG A 50 3.10 7.30 26.28
CA ARG A 50 3.70 6.08 25.68
C ARG A 50 3.19 5.83 24.26
N TRP A 51 2.68 6.88 23.61
CA TRP A 51 2.28 6.84 22.22
C TRP A 51 3.46 6.46 21.32
N PRO A 52 3.34 5.42 20.48
CA PRO A 52 4.46 4.92 19.68
C PRO A 52 4.68 5.76 18.40
N SER A 53 4.84 7.08 18.53
CA SER A 53 4.91 8.03 17.39
C SER A 53 5.89 7.58 16.31
N GLY A 54 7.13 7.28 16.67
CA GLY A 54 8.15 6.89 15.68
C GLY A 54 7.86 5.59 14.93
N GLN A 55 7.13 4.65 15.54
CA GLN A 55 6.69 3.44 14.82
C GLN A 55 5.53 3.73 13.89
N LEU A 56 4.57 4.56 14.32
CA LEU A 56 3.44 4.97 13.50
C LEU A 56 3.90 5.81 12.30
N ASP A 57 4.80 6.77 12.52
CA ASP A 57 5.40 7.56 11.45
C ASP A 57 6.11 6.69 10.42
N LYS A 58 6.79 5.62 10.86
CA LYS A 58 7.44 4.66 9.95
C LYS A 58 6.41 3.85 9.17
N ILE A 59 5.31 3.43 9.81
CA ILE A 59 4.21 2.73 9.14
C ILE A 59 3.57 3.63 8.10
N ASP A 60 3.31 4.89 8.42
CA ASP A 60 2.71 5.85 7.48
C ASP A 60 3.65 6.19 6.32
N LYS A 61 4.95 6.32 6.57
CA LYS A 61 5.96 6.49 5.49
C LYS A 61 6.03 5.28 4.57
N ASN A 62 6.05 4.08 5.14
CA ASN A 62 6.06 2.85 4.35
C ASN A 62 4.78 2.72 3.52
N HIS A 63 3.63 2.98 4.13
CA HIS A 63 2.35 2.97 3.42
C HIS A 63 2.32 3.98 2.27
N ALA A 64 2.83 5.20 2.46
CA ALA A 64 2.93 6.17 1.38
C ALA A 64 3.81 5.68 0.22
N ALA A 65 4.93 5.00 0.52
CA ALA A 65 5.79 4.40 -0.50
C ALA A 65 5.11 3.21 -1.21
N ASP A 66 4.39 2.37 -0.46
CA ASP A 66 3.64 1.22 -1.00
C ASP A 66 2.51 1.71 -1.92
N VAL A 67 1.77 2.73 -1.51
CA VAL A 67 0.74 3.39 -2.34
C VAL A 67 1.36 3.96 -3.60
N SER A 68 2.46 4.71 -3.50
CA SER A 68 3.14 5.28 -4.67
C SER A 68 3.59 4.19 -5.64
N THR A 69 4.10 3.07 -5.14
CA THR A 69 4.56 1.94 -5.96
C THR A 69 3.38 1.25 -6.64
N ALA A 70 2.27 1.03 -5.92
CA ALA A 70 1.06 0.43 -6.48
C ALA A 70 0.42 1.30 -7.57
N VAL A 71 0.39 2.63 -7.37
CA VAL A 71 -0.07 3.60 -8.38
C VAL A 71 0.82 3.52 -9.63
N GLN A 72 2.15 3.51 -9.43
CA GLN A 72 3.09 3.45 -10.53
C GLN A 72 2.96 2.14 -11.33
N HIS A 73 2.90 0.99 -10.66
CA HIS A 73 2.69 -0.30 -11.31
C HIS A 73 1.40 -0.33 -12.13
N THR A 74 0.32 0.22 -11.58
CA THR A 74 -0.96 0.33 -12.29
C THR A 74 -0.84 1.18 -13.55
N ARG A 75 -0.13 2.31 -13.47
CA ARG A 75 0.15 3.18 -14.62
C ARG A 75 0.99 2.46 -15.68
N ASP A 76 2.01 1.73 -15.25
CA ASP A 76 2.91 0.99 -16.14
C ASP A 76 2.15 -0.14 -16.86
N ASP A 77 1.31 -0.91 -16.15
CA ASP A 77 0.46 -1.96 -16.73
C ASP A 77 -0.46 -1.42 -17.84
N VAL A 78 -1.12 -0.29 -17.58
CA VAL A 78 -2.01 0.35 -18.57
C VAL A 78 -1.21 0.85 -19.77
N THR A 79 -0.03 1.43 -19.52
CA THR A 79 0.85 1.93 -20.57
C THR A 79 1.37 0.79 -21.45
N GLU A 80 1.76 -0.33 -20.86
CA GLU A 80 2.19 -1.54 -21.57
C GLU A 80 1.04 -2.14 -22.39
N ARG A 81 -0.17 -2.22 -21.81
CA ARG A 81 -1.36 -2.68 -22.54
C ARG A 81 -1.65 -1.80 -23.75
N ILE A 82 -1.61 -0.48 -23.60
CA ILE A 82 -1.78 0.47 -24.72
C ILE A 82 -0.69 0.26 -25.78
N ALA A 83 0.57 0.10 -25.39
CA ALA A 83 1.67 -0.12 -26.33
C ALA A 83 1.49 -1.43 -27.13
N SER A 84 1.04 -2.50 -26.46
CA SER A 84 0.71 -3.78 -27.08
C SER A 84 -0.43 -3.64 -28.09
N LEU A 85 -1.53 -2.99 -27.69
CA LEU A 85 -2.68 -2.73 -28.56
C LEU A 85 -2.31 -1.85 -29.76
N ARG A 86 -1.51 -0.80 -29.54
CA ARG A 86 -1.02 0.07 -30.62
C ARG A 86 -0.22 -0.73 -31.65
N THR A 87 0.65 -1.63 -31.20
CA THR A 87 1.44 -2.52 -32.07
C THR A 87 0.54 -3.49 -32.84
N GLN A 88 -0.42 -4.12 -32.15
CA GLN A 88 -1.38 -5.05 -32.75
C GLN A 88 -2.22 -4.37 -33.83
N LEU A 89 -2.76 -3.18 -33.55
CA LEU A 89 -3.57 -2.40 -34.49
C LEU A 89 -2.75 -1.86 -35.67
N ALA A 90 -1.51 -1.42 -35.42
CA ALA A 90 -0.58 -1.04 -36.49
C ALA A 90 -0.34 -2.20 -37.47
N SER A 91 -0.16 -3.42 -36.95
CA SER A 91 0.11 -4.62 -37.77
C SER A 91 -1.03 -4.99 -38.75
N ILE A 92 -2.27 -4.63 -38.42
CA ILE A 92 -3.45 -4.92 -39.27
C ILE A 92 -3.87 -3.74 -40.15
N THR A 93 -3.32 -2.54 -39.93
CA THR A 93 -3.77 -1.29 -40.58
C THR A 93 -3.72 -1.39 -42.11
N ASP A 94 -2.60 -1.83 -42.68
CA ASP A 94 -2.47 -1.94 -44.14
C ASP A 94 -3.45 -2.97 -44.73
N ALA A 95 -3.74 -4.05 -44.00
CA ALA A 95 -4.69 -5.06 -44.42
C ALA A 95 -6.16 -4.54 -44.39
N LEU A 96 -6.45 -3.57 -43.53
CA LEU A 96 -7.76 -2.93 -43.42
C LEU A 96 -7.98 -1.87 -44.51
N PHE A 97 -6.97 -1.03 -44.79
CA PHE A 97 -7.16 0.18 -45.60
C PHE A 97 -6.51 0.14 -47.00
N SER A 98 -5.65 -0.83 -47.32
CA SER A 98 -5.05 -0.88 -48.67
C SER A 98 -6.02 -1.42 -49.72
N VAL A 99 -6.18 -0.71 -50.85
CA VAL A 99 -6.96 -1.15 -52.01
C VAL A 99 -6.49 -2.52 -52.53
N ASN A 100 -5.18 -2.78 -52.47
CA ASN A 100 -4.57 -4.07 -52.83
C ASN A 100 -4.77 -5.16 -51.77
N ALA A 101 -5.07 -4.79 -50.51
CA ALA A 101 -5.46 -5.75 -49.49
C ALA A 101 -6.95 -6.13 -49.60
N GLN A 102 -7.80 -5.21 -50.09
CA GLN A 102 -9.21 -5.51 -50.37
C GLN A 102 -9.38 -6.59 -51.45
N SER A 103 -8.41 -6.77 -52.36
CA SER A 103 -8.41 -7.83 -53.36
C SER A 103 -7.97 -9.20 -52.82
N LYS A 104 -7.29 -9.25 -51.66
CA LYS A 104 -6.83 -10.49 -51.00
C LYS A 104 -7.74 -10.87 -49.82
N PRO A 105 -8.75 -11.73 -50.01
CA PRO A 105 -9.81 -11.95 -49.02
C PRO A 105 -9.30 -12.49 -47.68
N GLY A 106 -8.28 -13.37 -47.67
CA GLY A 106 -7.78 -13.99 -46.43
C GLY A 106 -7.08 -13.02 -45.48
N ARG A 107 -6.19 -12.15 -46.00
CA ARG A 107 -5.46 -11.18 -45.16
C ARG A 107 -6.39 -10.14 -44.56
N ARG A 108 -7.34 -9.63 -45.35
CA ARG A 108 -8.35 -8.69 -44.84
C ARG A 108 -9.27 -9.36 -43.83
N PHE A 109 -9.72 -10.58 -44.10
CA PHE A 109 -10.59 -11.31 -43.18
C PHE A 109 -9.93 -11.45 -41.79
N ALA A 110 -8.67 -11.88 -41.73
CA ALA A 110 -7.92 -11.97 -40.48
C ALA A 110 -7.85 -10.61 -39.75
N ALA A 111 -7.49 -9.53 -40.46
CA ALA A 111 -7.44 -8.18 -39.90
C ALA A 111 -8.79 -7.69 -39.34
N VAL A 112 -9.89 -7.99 -40.05
CA VAL A 112 -11.25 -7.65 -39.59
C VAL A 112 -11.62 -8.45 -38.34
N GLN A 113 -11.22 -9.73 -38.24
CA GLN A 113 -11.45 -10.51 -37.02
C GLN A 113 -10.66 -9.97 -35.83
N THR A 114 -9.39 -9.59 -36.02
CA THR A 114 -8.59 -8.96 -34.98
C THR A 114 -9.21 -7.65 -34.50
N LEU A 115 -9.65 -6.79 -35.42
CA LEU A 115 -10.32 -5.54 -35.06
C LEU A 115 -11.66 -5.79 -34.36
N ARG A 116 -12.42 -6.79 -34.82
CA ARG A 116 -13.71 -7.15 -34.20
C ARG A 116 -13.50 -7.60 -32.76
N ALA A 117 -12.55 -8.50 -32.51
CA ALA A 117 -12.21 -8.95 -31.16
C ALA A 117 -11.82 -7.77 -30.26
N TYR A 118 -11.01 -6.85 -30.76
CA TYR A 118 -10.66 -5.62 -30.03
C TYR A 118 -11.89 -4.77 -29.69
N VAL A 119 -12.79 -4.53 -30.64
CA VAL A 119 -14.01 -3.74 -30.40
C VAL A 119 -14.96 -4.46 -29.43
N GLU A 120 -15.06 -5.79 -29.50
CA GLU A 120 -15.84 -6.60 -28.56
C GLU A 120 -15.25 -6.53 -27.14
N GLU A 121 -13.93 -6.61 -26.99
CA GLU A 121 -13.25 -6.38 -25.70
C GLU A 121 -13.55 -4.98 -25.14
N LEU A 122 -13.49 -3.93 -25.99
CA LEU A 122 -13.84 -2.57 -25.56
C LEU A 122 -15.31 -2.45 -25.14
N GLN A 123 -16.23 -3.19 -25.78
CA GLN A 123 -17.66 -3.16 -25.44
C GLN A 123 -17.98 -3.91 -24.15
N GLN A 124 -17.19 -4.93 -23.80
CA GLN A 124 -17.34 -5.64 -22.52
C GLN A 124 -16.94 -4.77 -21.33
N ASP A 125 -16.05 -3.79 -21.56
CA ASP A 125 -15.71 -2.77 -20.57
C ASP A 125 -16.72 -1.61 -20.64
N GLU A 126 -17.81 -1.74 -19.90
CA GLU A 126 -18.89 -0.74 -19.85
C GLU A 126 -18.40 0.65 -19.39
N GLU A 127 -17.43 0.69 -18.47
CA GLU A 127 -16.89 1.94 -17.93
C GLU A 127 -16.12 2.69 -19.03
N LEU A 128 -15.22 2.00 -19.73
CA LEU A 128 -14.49 2.57 -20.85
C LEU A 128 -15.42 2.89 -22.02
N TRP A 129 -16.29 1.95 -22.41
CA TRP A 129 -17.15 2.10 -23.57
C TRP A 129 -18.06 3.31 -23.43
N SER A 130 -18.66 3.51 -22.25
CA SER A 130 -19.58 4.62 -21.97
C SER A 130 -18.94 6.00 -22.16
N GLN A 131 -17.64 6.14 -21.91
CA GLN A 131 -16.90 7.39 -22.07
C GLN A 131 -16.45 7.68 -23.51
N LEU A 132 -16.46 6.68 -24.39
CA LEU A 132 -16.14 6.90 -25.80
C LEU A 132 -17.26 7.69 -26.50
N GLU A 133 -16.90 8.76 -27.19
CA GLU A 133 -17.87 9.52 -27.97
C GLU A 133 -18.41 8.70 -29.17
N SER A 134 -19.66 8.98 -29.57
CA SER A 134 -20.29 8.34 -30.73
C SER A 134 -19.45 8.42 -32.02
N PRO A 135 -18.81 9.56 -32.37
CA PRO A 135 -17.93 9.65 -33.53
C PRO A 135 -16.72 8.71 -33.45
N THR A 136 -16.15 8.53 -32.25
CA THR A 136 -15.01 7.63 -32.02
C THR A 136 -15.43 6.17 -32.17
N ARG A 137 -16.56 5.77 -31.58
CA ARG A 137 -17.13 4.42 -31.75
C ARG A 137 -17.46 4.12 -33.22
N PHE A 138 -17.99 5.11 -33.95
CA PHE A 138 -18.28 5.01 -35.37
C PHE A 138 -17.01 4.85 -36.21
N ALA A 139 -15.98 5.65 -35.95
CA ALA A 139 -14.72 5.56 -36.66
C ALA A 139 -14.02 4.21 -36.43
N LEU A 140 -14.02 3.68 -35.20
CA LEU A 140 -13.44 2.36 -34.89
C LEU A 140 -14.10 1.21 -35.65
N SER A 141 -15.43 1.26 -35.80
CA SER A 141 -16.21 0.24 -36.50
C SER A 141 -16.18 0.38 -38.02
N PHE A 142 -15.58 1.45 -38.54
CA PHE A 142 -15.51 1.73 -39.98
C PHE A 142 -14.92 0.56 -40.80
N PRO A 143 -13.78 -0.05 -40.43
CA PRO A 143 -13.16 -1.10 -41.23
C PRO A 143 -13.91 -2.45 -41.15
N LEU A 144 -14.88 -2.58 -40.24
CA LEU A 144 -15.73 -3.76 -40.07
C LEU A 144 -16.85 -3.85 -41.11
N ARG A 145 -17.00 -2.82 -41.97
CA ARG A 145 -18.01 -2.76 -43.03
C ARG A 145 -17.81 -3.79 -44.15
N LYS A 146 -18.85 -3.96 -44.97
CA LYS A 146 -18.80 -4.88 -46.10
C LYS A 146 -17.72 -4.46 -47.10
N LYS A 147 -17.18 -5.44 -47.84
CA LYS A 147 -16.09 -5.20 -48.81
C LYS A 147 -16.37 -4.09 -49.81
N ARG A 148 -17.55 -4.11 -50.44
CA ARG A 148 -17.93 -3.14 -51.48
C ARG A 148 -18.00 -1.72 -50.93
N GLU A 149 -18.60 -1.57 -49.74
CA GLU A 149 -18.70 -0.29 -49.03
C GLU A 149 -17.31 0.24 -48.68
N MET A 150 -16.44 -0.61 -48.13
CA MET A 150 -15.07 -0.22 -47.79
C MET A 150 -14.26 0.19 -49.04
N GLN A 151 -14.41 -0.54 -50.16
CA GLN A 151 -13.75 -0.19 -51.42
C GLN A 151 -14.21 1.16 -51.97
N GLN A 152 -15.52 1.44 -51.93
CA GLN A 152 -16.07 2.73 -52.36
C GLN A 152 -15.56 3.86 -51.47
N LEU A 153 -15.58 3.67 -50.16
CA LEU A 153 -15.11 4.66 -49.20
C LEU A 153 -13.61 4.96 -49.36
N LEU A 154 -12.78 3.93 -49.54
CA LEU A 154 -11.35 4.11 -49.82
C LEU A 154 -11.09 4.82 -51.15
N HIS A 155 -11.93 4.63 -52.17
CA HIS A 155 -11.81 5.38 -53.43
C HIS A 155 -12.22 6.84 -53.28
N LEU A 156 -13.23 7.14 -52.46
CA LEU A 156 -13.79 8.48 -52.30
C LEU A 156 -12.98 9.35 -51.33
N LEU A 157 -12.53 8.76 -50.23
CA LEU A 157 -11.90 9.44 -49.10
C LEU A 157 -10.39 9.18 -49.04
N GLY A 158 -9.88 8.23 -49.82
CA GLY A 158 -8.45 8.00 -49.99
C GLY A 158 -7.69 7.80 -48.66
N PRO A 159 -6.53 8.46 -48.47
CA PRO A 159 -5.68 8.30 -47.29
C PRO A 159 -6.30 8.85 -46.00
N ASP A 160 -7.28 9.75 -46.07
CA ASP A 160 -7.88 10.42 -44.91
C ASP A 160 -8.68 9.45 -44.02
N VAL A 161 -9.14 8.35 -44.59
CA VAL A 161 -9.84 7.30 -43.83
C VAL A 161 -8.91 6.65 -42.80
N ARG A 162 -7.65 6.43 -43.18
CA ARG A 162 -6.65 5.78 -42.33
C ARG A 162 -6.29 6.69 -41.15
N THR A 163 -6.13 7.99 -41.40
CA THR A 163 -5.81 8.97 -40.36
C THR A 163 -6.97 9.13 -39.39
N VAL A 164 -8.20 9.30 -39.88
CA VAL A 164 -9.40 9.38 -39.03
C VAL A 164 -9.58 8.16 -38.13
N TRP A 165 -9.28 6.96 -38.64
CA TRP A 165 -9.31 5.74 -37.84
C TRP A 165 -8.18 5.69 -36.81
N GLY A 166 -6.95 6.05 -37.21
CA GLY A 166 -5.80 6.14 -36.30
C GLY A 166 -6.08 7.11 -35.14
N ASP A 167 -6.63 8.29 -35.44
CA ASP A 167 -7.00 9.27 -34.42
C ASP A 167 -8.10 8.73 -33.48
N ALA A 168 -9.04 7.95 -34.00
CA ALA A 168 -10.06 7.31 -33.17
C ALA A 168 -9.46 6.26 -32.23
N VAL A 169 -8.47 5.49 -32.69
CA VAL A 169 -7.73 4.53 -31.86
C VAL A 169 -6.96 5.26 -30.76
N GLU A 170 -6.27 6.35 -31.07
CA GLU A 170 -5.54 7.14 -30.07
C GLU A 170 -6.47 7.80 -29.05
N ARG A 171 -7.66 8.26 -29.46
CA ARG A 171 -8.70 8.71 -28.52
C ARG A 171 -9.15 7.61 -27.57
N VAL A 172 -9.30 6.36 -28.05
CA VAL A 172 -9.59 5.23 -27.16
C VAL A 172 -8.46 5.01 -26.16
N PHE A 173 -7.20 5.08 -26.60
CA PHE A 173 -6.06 4.92 -25.71
C PHE A 173 -5.99 6.03 -24.66
N ALA A 174 -6.29 7.27 -25.01
CA ALA A 174 -6.38 8.37 -24.06
C ALA A 174 -7.46 8.11 -22.99
N VAL A 175 -8.66 7.68 -23.42
CA VAL A 175 -9.76 7.33 -22.49
C VAL A 175 -9.39 6.12 -21.63
N MET A 176 -8.79 5.08 -22.21
CA MET A 176 -8.30 3.90 -21.49
C MET A 176 -7.30 4.30 -20.40
N GLN A 177 -6.41 5.25 -20.71
CA GLN A 177 -5.41 5.73 -19.78
C GLN A 177 -6.04 6.45 -18.58
N VAL A 178 -7.12 7.22 -18.78
CA VAL A 178 -7.85 7.91 -17.71
C VAL A 178 -8.68 6.91 -16.89
N VAL A 179 -9.55 6.15 -17.55
CA VAL A 179 -10.51 5.25 -16.90
C VAL A 179 -9.81 4.16 -16.09
N HIS A 180 -8.78 3.52 -16.65
CA HIS A 180 -8.10 2.42 -15.94
C HIS A 180 -7.16 2.91 -14.84
N GLN A 181 -6.67 4.14 -14.91
CA GLN A 181 -5.94 4.74 -13.79
C GLN A 181 -6.89 4.98 -12.62
N ASP A 182 -8.06 5.58 -12.86
CA ASP A 182 -9.01 5.92 -11.80
C ASP A 182 -9.70 4.67 -11.19
N SER A 183 -10.07 3.71 -12.02
CA SER A 183 -10.80 2.49 -11.61
C SER A 183 -9.93 1.55 -10.76
N LYS A 184 -8.70 1.24 -11.21
CA LYS A 184 -7.78 0.36 -10.44
C LYS A 184 -7.26 1.02 -9.15
N LEU A 185 -7.21 2.35 -9.10
CA LEU A 185 -6.93 3.08 -7.87
C LEU A 185 -8.06 2.95 -6.84
N ARG A 186 -9.32 2.84 -7.26
CA ARG A 186 -10.46 2.70 -6.35
C ARG A 186 -10.63 1.29 -5.80
N ASP A 187 -10.53 0.26 -6.63
CA ASP A 187 -11.25 -0.97 -6.33
C ASP A 187 -10.43 -2.13 -5.76
N CYS A 188 -9.14 -2.28 -6.08
CA CYS A 188 -8.41 -3.51 -5.71
C CYS A 188 -7.02 -3.27 -5.10
N GLY A 189 -6.23 -2.33 -5.65
CA GLY A 189 -4.89 -2.07 -5.15
C GLY A 189 -4.88 -1.38 -3.79
N MET A 190 -5.73 -0.37 -3.61
CA MET A 190 -5.72 0.49 -2.42
C MET A 190 -6.34 -0.18 -1.18
N ALA A 191 -7.36 -1.02 -1.36
CA ALA A 191 -8.00 -1.71 -0.25
C ALA A 191 -7.02 -2.62 0.50
N ALA A 192 -6.24 -3.42 -0.23
CA ALA A 192 -5.24 -4.31 0.36
C ALA A 192 -4.08 -3.55 1.03
N VAL A 193 -3.63 -2.45 0.40
CA VAL A 193 -2.55 -1.59 0.94
C VAL A 193 -3.01 -0.89 2.23
N ASN A 194 -4.26 -0.40 2.27
CA ASN A 194 -4.85 0.21 3.45
C ASN A 194 -5.06 -0.81 4.59
N ASP A 195 -5.59 -1.99 4.29
CA ASP A 195 -5.77 -3.06 5.28
C ASP A 195 -4.42 -3.52 5.88
N SER A 196 -3.36 -3.57 5.06
CA SER A 196 -1.99 -3.84 5.53
C SER A 196 -1.52 -2.77 6.53
N ARG A 197 -1.72 -1.49 6.21
CA ARG A 197 -1.39 -0.36 7.11
C ARG A 197 -2.16 -0.44 8.42
N ASP A 198 -3.47 -0.66 8.36
CA ASP A 198 -4.33 -0.71 9.55
C ASP A 198 -3.92 -1.87 10.47
N LYS A 199 -3.65 -3.04 9.89
CA LYS A 199 -3.09 -4.19 10.63
C LYS A 199 -1.73 -3.87 11.25
N ALA A 200 -0.84 -3.18 10.54
CA ALA A 200 0.47 -2.80 11.05
C ALA A 200 0.35 -1.79 12.21
N ARG A 201 -0.51 -0.79 12.06
CA ARG A 201 -0.85 0.19 13.10
C ARG A 201 -1.41 -0.51 14.34
N ASP A 202 -2.37 -1.41 14.16
CA ASP A 202 -2.97 -2.16 15.25
C ASP A 202 -1.97 -3.04 16.01
N ARG A 203 -1.03 -3.67 15.30
CA ARG A 203 0.07 -4.43 15.92
C ARG A 203 0.98 -3.53 16.73
N ALA A 204 1.34 -2.35 16.22
CA ALA A 204 2.18 -1.38 16.92
C ALA A 204 1.50 -0.88 18.20
N LEU A 205 0.23 -0.48 18.10
CA LEU A 205 -0.56 -0.04 19.25
C LEU A 205 -0.74 -1.16 20.29
N SER A 206 -1.04 -2.39 19.85
CA SER A 206 -1.18 -3.54 20.75
C SER A 206 0.13 -3.90 21.45
N LYS A 207 1.26 -3.73 20.78
CA LYS A 207 2.60 -3.95 21.36
C LYS A 207 2.92 -2.89 22.40
N ALA A 208 2.71 -1.62 22.08
CA ALA A 208 2.93 -0.51 23.01
C ALA A 208 2.01 -0.62 24.23
N PHE A 209 0.75 -0.99 24.03
CA PHE A 209 -0.22 -1.17 25.11
C PHE A 209 0.16 -2.29 26.07
N ARG A 210 0.55 -3.46 25.55
CA ARG A 210 1.05 -4.55 26.41
C ARG A 210 2.27 -4.13 27.21
N ALA A 211 3.20 -3.38 26.62
CA ALA A 211 4.35 -2.85 27.32
C ALA A 211 3.96 -1.83 28.41
N LEU A 212 2.94 -1.00 28.16
CA LEU A 212 2.39 -0.08 29.15
C LEU A 212 1.77 -0.83 30.34
N LEU A 213 0.92 -1.82 30.06
CA LEU A 213 0.30 -2.65 31.10
C LEU A 213 1.35 -3.40 31.92
N GLN A 214 2.36 -3.98 31.27
CA GLN A 214 3.49 -4.63 31.96
C GLN A 214 4.26 -3.65 32.85
N HIS A 215 4.52 -2.43 32.36
CA HIS A 215 5.19 -1.39 33.15
C HIS A 215 4.38 -1.00 34.38
N TRP A 216 3.05 -0.93 34.27
CA TRP A 216 2.17 -0.64 35.39
C TRP A 216 2.03 -1.80 36.38
N SER A 217 2.03 -3.05 35.90
CA SER A 217 1.96 -4.24 36.75
C SER A 217 3.29 -4.59 37.43
N CYS A 218 4.44 -4.28 36.83
CA CYS A 218 5.73 -4.64 37.42
C CYS A 218 6.28 -3.60 38.42
N ARG A 219 5.53 -2.53 38.71
CA ARG A 219 5.92 -1.51 39.69
C ARG A 219 5.83 -2.07 41.11
N ARG A 220 6.93 -1.99 41.85
CA ARG A 220 6.95 -2.28 43.29
C ARG A 220 6.15 -1.21 44.01
N SER A 221 5.05 -1.62 44.64
CA SER A 221 4.15 -0.72 45.36
C SER A 221 3.60 -1.40 46.62
N PRO A 222 3.43 -0.66 47.73
CA PRO A 222 2.77 -1.16 48.95
C PRO A 222 1.26 -1.36 48.78
N ARG A 223 0.66 -0.84 47.71
CA ARG A 223 -0.77 -1.01 47.40
C ARG A 223 -0.96 -1.50 45.97
N GLN A 224 -1.83 -2.47 45.79
CA GLN A 224 -2.31 -2.94 44.50
C GLN A 224 -3.70 -2.37 44.27
N VAL A 225 -3.90 -1.76 43.10
CA VAL A 225 -5.22 -1.31 42.64
C VAL A 225 -5.57 -2.06 41.38
N THR A 226 -6.71 -2.73 41.42
CA THR A 226 -7.30 -3.38 40.27
C THR A 226 -8.40 -2.49 39.72
N LEU A 227 -8.33 -2.19 38.43
CA LEU A 227 -9.33 -1.40 37.71
C LEU A 227 -10.09 -2.31 36.76
N THR A 228 -11.40 -2.39 36.95
CA THR A 228 -12.30 -3.18 36.10
C THR A 228 -13.31 -2.23 35.47
N PRO A 229 -13.03 -1.73 34.25
CA PRO A 229 -13.97 -0.89 33.52
C PRO A 229 -15.05 -1.76 32.85
N THR A 230 -16.30 -1.32 32.94
CA THR A 230 -17.47 -1.84 32.23
C THR A 230 -18.16 -0.68 31.51
N GLN A 231 -18.85 -0.99 30.39
CA GLN A 231 -19.60 0.01 29.64
C GLN A 231 -21.10 -0.23 29.86
N GLU A 232 -21.78 0.74 30.46
CA GLU A 232 -23.22 0.68 30.74
C GLU A 232 -23.90 1.97 30.25
N GLY A 233 -24.93 1.83 29.39
CA GLY A 233 -25.74 2.97 28.97
C GLY A 233 -24.98 4.11 28.24
N GLY A 234 -23.82 3.82 27.66
CA GLY A 234 -22.97 4.82 27.00
C GLY A 234 -21.95 5.50 27.93
N ARG A 235 -21.99 5.23 29.24
CA ARG A 235 -21.02 5.69 30.24
C ARG A 235 -20.03 4.57 30.57
N ILE A 236 -18.87 4.95 31.09
CA ILE A 236 -17.83 4.01 31.53
C ILE A 236 -17.90 3.94 33.05
N CYS A 237 -18.27 2.78 33.58
CA CYS A 237 -18.25 2.51 35.01
C CYS A 237 -16.97 1.75 35.34
N CYS A 238 -16.11 2.26 36.23
CA CYS A 238 -14.91 1.55 36.68
C CYS A 238 -15.06 1.15 38.14
N GLN A 239 -14.98 -0.15 38.39
CA GLN A 239 -14.75 -0.66 39.73
C GLN A 239 -13.27 -0.56 40.06
N VAL A 240 -12.97 0.08 41.19
CA VAL A 240 -11.63 0.30 41.71
C VAL A 240 -11.51 -0.48 43.01
N GLU A 241 -10.70 -1.53 42.99
CA GLU A 241 -10.41 -2.34 44.18
C GLU A 241 -8.99 -2.06 44.65
N GLU A 242 -8.84 -1.49 45.85
CA GLU A 242 -7.53 -1.30 46.47
C GLU A 242 -7.26 -2.40 47.50
N VAL A 243 -6.17 -3.14 47.32
CA VAL A 243 -5.71 -4.20 48.21
C VAL A 243 -4.30 -3.85 48.71
N PRO A 244 -4.00 -4.00 50.02
CA PRO A 244 -2.64 -3.91 50.51
C PRO A 244 -1.77 -4.95 49.80
N SER A 245 -0.71 -4.50 49.14
CA SER A 245 0.21 -5.40 48.44
C SER A 245 1.07 -6.14 49.48
N MET A 246 0.83 -7.43 49.66
CA MET A 246 1.67 -8.32 50.48
C MET A 246 2.90 -8.83 49.72
N GLN A 247 3.07 -8.48 48.44
CA GLN A 247 4.17 -8.98 47.60
C GLN A 247 5.57 -8.58 48.11
N TRP A 248 5.71 -7.49 48.88
CA TRP A 248 6.99 -7.11 49.46
C TRP A 248 7.38 -7.95 50.69
N GLU A 249 6.42 -8.47 51.47
CA GLU A 249 6.73 -9.30 52.65
C GLU A 249 7.25 -10.69 52.26
N ASN A 250 6.74 -11.26 51.17
CA ASN A 250 7.16 -12.59 50.71
C ASN A 250 8.56 -12.61 50.09
N SER A 251 9.06 -11.47 49.60
CA SER A 251 10.40 -11.38 49.04
C SER A 251 11.51 -11.21 50.10
N ILE A 252 11.16 -10.82 51.34
CA ILE A 252 12.11 -10.61 52.44
C ILE A 252 12.33 -11.90 53.26
N ARG A 253 11.39 -12.86 53.22
CA ARG A 253 11.46 -14.10 54.00
C ARG A 253 12.31 -15.22 53.39
N LEU A 254 12.89 -15.03 52.20
CA LEU A 254 13.70 -16.06 51.52
C LEU A 254 15.22 -15.97 51.77
N THR A 255 15.70 -15.05 52.62
CA THR A 255 17.15 -14.91 52.90
C THR A 255 17.54 -15.05 54.37
N ARG A 256 16.82 -15.85 55.18
CA ARG A 256 17.34 -16.19 56.51
C ARG A 256 16.75 -17.46 57.11
N ASP A 257 17.08 -18.60 56.53
CA ASP A 257 17.22 -19.83 57.31
C ASP A 257 18.38 -20.65 56.75
N ARG A 258 19.54 -20.51 57.40
CA ARG A 258 20.71 -21.35 57.19
C ARG A 258 20.90 -22.15 58.48
N PRO A 259 20.60 -23.45 58.52
CA PRO A 259 21.13 -24.30 59.57
C PRO A 259 22.59 -24.59 59.25
N ALA A 260 23.48 -24.14 60.12
CA ALA A 260 24.87 -24.56 60.12
C ALA A 260 24.97 -25.97 60.72
N LEU A 261 25.46 -26.94 59.95
CA LEU A 261 26.12 -28.14 60.47
C LEU A 261 27.36 -28.40 59.61
N GLY A 262 28.52 -28.37 60.27
CA GLY A 262 29.82 -28.55 59.67
C GLY A 262 30.18 -30.02 59.42
N GLY A 263 31.27 -30.21 58.67
CA GLY A 263 31.93 -31.49 58.50
C GLY A 263 32.92 -31.46 57.33
N TYR A 264 34.20 -31.29 57.66
CA TYR A 264 35.36 -31.28 56.75
C TYR A 264 35.47 -32.55 55.89
N SER A 265 35.95 -32.43 54.63
CA SER A 265 37.27 -32.95 54.18
C SER A 265 37.53 -32.79 52.68
N THR A 266 38.71 -32.21 52.40
CA THR A 266 39.69 -32.49 51.31
C THR A 266 39.37 -32.24 49.82
N SER A 267 40.02 -31.15 49.35
CA SER A 267 41.09 -31.12 48.33
C SER A 267 40.78 -31.00 46.83
N ALA A 268 41.53 -30.06 46.23
CA ALA A 268 41.97 -29.91 44.83
C ALA A 268 40.92 -29.44 43.81
N ALA A 269 41.20 -28.59 42.82
CA ALA A 269 42.27 -27.64 42.47
C ALA A 269 41.83 -26.98 41.13
N TYR A 270 42.36 -25.78 40.84
CA TYR A 270 42.26 -24.98 39.60
C TYR A 270 40.95 -24.17 39.37
N GLN A 271 40.94 -22.84 39.52
CA GLN A 271 41.45 -21.76 38.60
C GLN A 271 40.92 -21.89 37.17
N ASP A 272 40.48 -20.86 36.46
CA ASP A 272 40.13 -19.45 36.68
C ASP A 272 39.41 -19.04 35.37
N ASP A 273 38.50 -18.06 35.45
CA ASP A 273 37.88 -17.32 34.33
C ASP A 273 38.94 -16.59 33.45
N PRO A 274 38.64 -15.80 32.37
CA PRO A 274 37.35 -15.45 31.74
C PRO A 274 37.36 -15.43 30.16
N SER A 275 36.21 -15.11 29.56
CA SER A 275 35.96 -14.75 28.12
C SER A 275 36.68 -13.43 27.68
N PRO A 276 36.62 -12.86 26.43
CA PRO A 276 35.73 -13.07 25.27
C PRO A 276 36.34 -12.85 23.84
N SER A 277 35.48 -12.85 22.80
CA SER A 277 35.50 -12.03 21.54
C SER A 277 35.36 -12.82 20.23
N PHE A 278 34.29 -12.52 19.49
CA PHE A 278 34.14 -12.86 18.08
C PHE A 278 33.92 -11.55 17.33
N ARG A 279 34.91 -11.17 16.52
CA ARG A 279 34.85 -10.10 15.52
C ARG A 279 35.34 -10.66 14.18
N ASP A 280 34.78 -10.07 13.13
CA ASP A 280 35.27 -9.98 11.75
C ASP A 280 35.10 -11.16 10.81
N ARG A 281 34.20 -10.94 9.83
CA ARG A 281 34.32 -11.25 8.38
C ARG A 281 32.97 -10.92 7.71
N TRP A 282 32.81 -10.12 6.66
CA TRP A 282 33.56 -10.00 5.41
C TRP A 282 33.33 -8.62 4.73
N PHE A 283 34.33 -8.18 3.96
CA PHE A 283 34.26 -7.15 2.92
C PHE A 283 34.24 -7.84 1.54
N THR A 284 33.47 -7.37 0.57
CA THR A 284 33.90 -6.95 -0.81
C THR A 284 32.74 -6.94 -1.84
N SER A 285 32.78 -5.94 -2.71
CA SER A 285 32.09 -5.81 -4.02
C SER A 285 33.09 -5.14 -4.99
N PRO A 286 32.78 -4.94 -6.29
CA PRO A 286 32.46 -5.88 -7.39
C PRO A 286 33.58 -5.84 -8.47
N PRO A 287 33.39 -6.35 -9.72
CA PRO A 287 33.23 -5.42 -10.86
C PRO A 287 32.46 -5.90 -12.14
N SER A 288 31.93 -4.89 -12.86
CA SER A 288 31.91 -4.59 -14.32
C SER A 288 31.29 -5.50 -15.42
N SER A 289 30.55 -4.80 -16.31
CA SER A 289 29.89 -5.16 -17.59
C SER A 289 30.85 -5.52 -18.74
N PRO A 290 30.36 -6.12 -19.86
CA PRO A 290 30.34 -5.35 -21.11
C PRO A 290 29.21 -5.64 -22.13
N GLU A 291 28.99 -4.59 -22.94
CA GLU A 291 28.67 -4.49 -24.37
C GLU A 291 27.29 -4.75 -25.00
N GLU A 292 26.92 -3.71 -25.74
CA GLU A 292 25.80 -3.44 -26.63
C GLU A 292 25.73 -4.36 -27.87
N PHE A 293 24.52 -4.84 -28.17
CA PHE A 293 24.10 -5.18 -29.53
C PHE A 293 22.77 -4.50 -29.82
N ARG A 294 22.78 -3.47 -30.67
CA ARG A 294 21.57 -2.82 -31.22
C ARG A 294 21.12 -3.57 -32.49
N PRO A 295 19.88 -4.05 -32.58
CA PRO A 295 19.25 -4.31 -33.86
C PRO A 295 18.73 -3.00 -34.46
N ARG A 296 18.99 -2.80 -35.76
CA ARG A 296 18.46 -1.69 -36.57
C ARG A 296 16.92 -1.66 -36.50
N ARG A 297 16.33 -0.59 -35.95
CA ARG A 297 14.90 -0.28 -36.09
C ARG A 297 14.62 0.16 -37.53
N ASN A 298 13.66 -0.50 -38.17
CA ASN A 298 12.97 0.07 -39.32
C ASN A 298 11.97 1.12 -38.81
N PRO A 299 11.82 2.28 -39.47
CA PRO A 299 10.90 3.32 -39.01
C PRO A 299 9.44 2.82 -39.06
N THR A 300 8.69 3.11 -38.01
CA THR A 300 7.25 2.83 -37.93
C THR A 300 6.44 4.11 -38.02
N LEU A 301 5.18 3.98 -38.40
CA LEU A 301 4.25 5.06 -38.75
C LEU A 301 4.09 6.18 -37.69
N PHE A 302 4.54 5.96 -36.45
CA PHE A 302 4.38 6.89 -35.33
C PHE A 302 5.63 7.74 -35.04
N ASP A 303 6.76 7.47 -35.71
CA ASP A 303 8.02 8.23 -35.52
C ASP A 303 7.97 9.65 -36.13
N PHE A 304 6.87 10.02 -36.81
CA PHE A 304 6.72 11.32 -37.49
C PHE A 304 5.93 12.37 -36.72
N LEU A 305 5.43 12.07 -35.51
CA LEU A 305 4.61 13.02 -34.74
C LEU A 305 5.36 13.72 -33.59
N ASP A 306 6.57 13.28 -33.23
CA ASP A 306 7.37 13.87 -32.14
C ASP A 306 8.55 14.72 -32.64
N GLY A 307 8.30 15.58 -33.62
CA GLY A 307 9.29 16.52 -34.11
C GLY A 307 8.64 17.82 -34.53
N HIS A 308 8.32 18.69 -33.56
CA HIS A 308 8.43 20.15 -33.63
C HIS A 308 7.66 20.76 -32.46
N SER A 309 8.35 21.05 -31.36
CA SER A 309 7.96 22.07 -30.39
C SER A 309 9.16 22.44 -29.51
N SER A 310 10.00 23.35 -30.01
CA SER A 310 10.62 24.34 -29.14
C SER A 310 10.83 25.63 -29.93
N LEU A 311 10.26 26.70 -29.38
CA LEU A 311 10.35 28.08 -29.83
C LEU A 311 11.78 28.62 -29.68
N SER A 312 12.17 29.51 -30.60
CA SER A 312 12.80 30.80 -30.26
C SER A 312 12.84 31.71 -31.48
N ASP A 313 12.37 32.93 -31.28
CA ASP A 313 12.42 34.10 -32.17
C ASP A 313 13.79 34.36 -32.80
N ASN A 314 13.83 34.84 -34.05
CA ASN A 314 14.08 36.27 -34.35
C ASN A 314 14.20 36.55 -35.86
N ASP A 315 13.67 37.73 -36.22
CA ASP A 315 14.11 38.67 -37.23
C ASP A 315 13.92 38.42 -38.75
N GLU A 316 13.11 39.33 -39.28
CA GLU A 316 13.38 40.22 -40.42
C GLU A 316 13.30 39.74 -41.88
N LEU A 317 12.47 40.50 -42.61
CA LEU A 317 12.61 40.94 -44.02
C LEU A 317 12.50 39.80 -45.08
N TRP A 318 11.57 39.84 -46.03
CA TRP A 318 11.44 40.87 -47.06
C TRP A 318 10.05 40.86 -47.71
N CYS A 319 9.57 42.04 -48.07
CA CYS A 319 8.53 42.27 -49.07
C CYS A 319 8.99 41.82 -50.47
N GLN A 320 8.13 41.08 -51.18
CA GLN A 320 7.50 41.45 -52.46
C GLN A 320 6.62 40.30 -52.98
#